data_AF-A0A3P5Z0M7-F1
#
_entry.id   AF-A0A3P5Z0M7-F1
#
_cell.length_a   1.000
_cell.length_b   1.000
_cell.length_c   1.000
_cell.angle_alpha   90.00
_cell.angle_beta   90.00
_cell.angle_gamma   90.00
#
_symmetry.space_group_name_H-M   'P 1'
#
loop_
_entity.id
_entity.type
_entity.pdbx_description
1 polymer ?
#
loop_
_entity_poly.entity_id
_entity_poly.type
_entity_poly.pdbx_seq_one_letter_code
_entity_poly.pdbx_strand_id
1 'polypeptide(L)'
;MASTSLLKASPVLDKSEWVKGQRVLFRQPSSAAVVLRNRATSLTVRAASSYADELVKTAKTIASPGRGILAMDESNATCGKRLDSIGLENTEANRQAYRTLLVSAPGLGQYISGAILFEETLYQSTTEGKKMVDVLVEQNIVPGIKVDKGLVPLVGSNNESWCQGLDGLSSRTAAYYQQGARFAKW
;
A
#
# COMPACT_ATOMS: atom_id res chain seq x y z
N MET A 1 56.23 39.00 5.34
CA MET A 1 57.12 38.10 4.58
C MET A 1 56.28 37.47 3.48
N ALA A 2 56.28 38.08 2.30
CA ALA A 2 55.69 37.53 1.09
C ALA A 2 56.59 36.40 0.56
N SER A 3 56.00 35.33 0.04
CA SER A 3 56.64 34.57 -1.04
C SER A 3 55.60 33.79 -1.85
N THR A 4 55.44 34.23 -3.08
CA THR A 4 54.74 33.62 -4.21
C THR A 4 55.64 32.63 -4.94
N SER A 5 55.10 31.48 -5.37
CA SER A 5 55.65 30.69 -6.49
C SER A 5 54.51 29.89 -7.14
N LEU A 6 53.94 30.33 -8.26
CA LEU A 6 54.35 30.15 -9.67
C LEU A 6 54.02 28.77 -10.26
N LEU A 7 53.17 28.86 -11.29
CA LEU A 7 52.59 27.85 -12.18
C LEU A 7 53.61 26.95 -12.88
N LYS A 8 53.16 25.74 -13.28
CA LYS A 8 53.56 25.10 -14.54
C LYS A 8 52.36 24.40 -15.19
N ALA A 9 51.94 24.95 -16.32
CA ALA A 9 51.03 24.32 -17.27
C ALA A 9 51.84 23.44 -18.24
N SER A 10 51.31 22.27 -18.59
CA SER A 10 51.90 21.36 -19.59
C SER A 10 51.34 21.65 -21.00
N PRO A 11 52.11 21.36 -22.07
CA PRO A 11 51.99 22.06 -23.34
C PRO A 11 50.94 21.47 -24.28
N VAL A 12 50.29 22.38 -25.02
CA VAL A 12 49.44 22.15 -26.18
C VAL A 12 50.32 21.69 -27.35
N LEU A 13 49.96 20.55 -27.95
CA LEU A 13 50.56 20.05 -29.18
C LEU A 13 49.60 20.34 -30.34
N ASP A 14 49.88 21.44 -31.04
CA ASP A 14 49.35 21.74 -32.37
C ASP A 14 50.32 21.20 -33.42
N LYS A 15 49.80 20.35 -34.32
CA LYS A 15 50.47 19.92 -35.56
C LYS A 15 49.42 19.67 -36.64
N SER A 16 48.76 20.74 -37.07
CA SER A 16 48.44 20.90 -38.49
C SER A 16 49.74 20.89 -39.30
N GLU A 17 49.98 19.84 -40.09
CA GLU A 17 50.85 19.77 -41.28
C GLU A 17 51.13 18.29 -41.58
N TRP A 18 50.16 17.55 -42.15
CA TRP A 18 50.44 16.32 -42.91
C TRP A 18 49.29 16.02 -43.90
N VAL A 19 48.80 17.05 -44.59
CA VAL A 19 47.85 16.91 -45.71
C VAL A 19 48.60 17.10 -47.01
N LYS A 20 49.29 16.06 -47.48
CA LYS A 20 49.57 15.87 -48.91
C LYS A 20 49.51 14.38 -49.26
N GLY A 21 48.42 14.01 -49.95
CA GLY A 21 48.42 12.90 -50.89
C GLY A 21 48.32 11.49 -50.32
N GLN A 22 47.11 11.08 -49.92
CA GLN A 22 46.73 9.67 -50.01
C GLN A 22 45.21 9.55 -50.21
N ARG A 23 44.81 9.10 -51.41
CA ARG A 23 43.44 8.63 -51.69
C ARG A 23 43.20 7.36 -50.86
N VAL A 24 42.58 7.50 -49.70
CA VAL A 24 42.05 6.37 -48.95
C VAL A 24 40.61 6.15 -49.38
N LEU A 25 40.35 5.02 -50.02
CA LEU A 25 39.00 4.57 -50.40
C LEU A 25 38.16 4.45 -49.12
N PHE A 26 37.21 5.38 -48.93
CA PHE A 26 36.23 5.30 -47.85
C PHE A 26 35.27 4.13 -48.14
N ARG A 27 35.53 2.98 -47.50
CA ARG A 27 34.59 1.87 -47.43
C ARG A 27 33.46 2.30 -46.48
N GLN A 28 32.25 2.50 -47.00
CA GLN A 28 31.09 2.81 -46.16
C GLN A 28 30.84 1.66 -45.16
N PRO A 29 30.62 1.95 -43.86
CA PRO A 29 30.16 0.93 -42.95
C PRO A 29 28.71 0.59 -43.29
N SER A 30 28.47 -0.70 -43.55
CA SER A 30 27.12 -1.26 -43.56
C SER A 30 26.50 -1.04 -42.18
N SER A 31 25.51 -0.14 -42.10
CA SER A 31 24.65 0.00 -40.93
C SER A 31 23.79 -1.26 -40.81
N ALA A 32 24.26 -2.26 -40.07
CA ALA A 32 23.38 -3.35 -39.62
C ALA A 32 22.39 -2.75 -38.63
N ALA A 33 21.18 -2.43 -39.11
CA ALA A 33 20.08 -2.04 -38.23
C ALA A 33 19.73 -3.25 -37.34
N VAL A 34 20.16 -3.19 -36.08
CA VAL A 34 19.66 -4.10 -35.05
C VAL A 34 18.22 -3.70 -34.80
N VAL A 35 17.30 -4.39 -35.47
CA VAL A 35 15.87 -4.33 -35.13
C VAL A 35 15.71 -4.99 -33.78
N LEU A 36 15.77 -4.18 -32.71
CA LEU A 36 15.28 -4.58 -31.40
C LEU A 36 13.78 -4.84 -31.56
N ARG A 37 13.42 -6.10 -31.83
CA ARG A 37 12.04 -6.55 -31.69
C ARG A 37 11.65 -6.29 -30.25
N ASN A 38 10.86 -5.25 -30.04
CA ASN A 38 10.20 -4.99 -28.77
C ASN A 38 9.23 -6.16 -28.54
N ARG A 39 9.71 -7.24 -27.92
CA ARG A 39 8.85 -8.31 -27.43
C ARG A 39 8.07 -7.70 -26.28
N ALA A 40 6.91 -7.12 -26.58
CA ALA A 40 5.89 -6.91 -25.59
C ALA A 40 5.56 -8.29 -25.00
N THR A 41 6.18 -8.62 -23.87
CA THR A 41 5.76 -9.76 -23.07
C THR A 41 4.43 -9.38 -22.47
N SER A 42 3.35 -9.72 -23.17
CA SER A 42 2.00 -9.66 -22.61
C SER A 42 1.93 -10.72 -21.50
N LEU A 43 2.29 -10.32 -20.29
CA LEU A 43 2.01 -11.09 -19.09
C LEU A 43 0.50 -11.00 -18.85
N THR A 44 -0.23 -12.01 -19.31
CA THR A 44 -1.61 -12.19 -18.89
C THR A 44 -1.60 -12.54 -17.41
N VAL A 45 -1.83 -11.56 -16.55
CA VAL A 45 -2.09 -11.78 -15.12
C VAL A 45 -3.44 -12.48 -15.03
N ARG A 46 -3.41 -13.81 -15.14
CA ARG A 46 -4.57 -14.62 -14.76
C ARG A 46 -4.59 -14.63 -13.24
N ALA A 47 -5.41 -13.77 -12.65
CA ALA A 47 -5.86 -13.94 -11.27
C ALA A 47 -6.77 -15.19 -11.24
N ALA A 48 -6.20 -16.36 -11.50
CA ALA A 48 -6.88 -17.65 -11.40
C ALA A 48 -6.86 -18.08 -9.93
N SER A 49 -7.40 -17.24 -9.04
CA SER A 49 -7.75 -17.68 -7.70
C SER A 49 -9.15 -18.27 -7.75
N SER A 50 -9.39 -19.29 -6.93
CA SER A 50 -10.73 -19.82 -6.65
C SER A 50 -11.71 -18.77 -6.11
N TYR A 51 -11.23 -17.56 -5.84
CA TYR A 51 -11.98 -16.44 -5.26
C TYR A 51 -12.25 -15.31 -6.27
N ALA A 52 -11.87 -15.44 -7.55
CA ALA A 52 -11.97 -14.35 -8.52
C ALA A 52 -13.38 -13.72 -8.59
N ASP A 53 -14.41 -14.54 -8.72
CA ASP A 53 -15.81 -14.07 -8.79
C ASP A 53 -16.27 -13.46 -7.46
N GLU A 54 -15.85 -14.03 -6.33
CA GLU A 54 -16.16 -13.51 -4.99
C GLU A 54 -15.49 -12.14 -4.74
N LEU A 55 -14.25 -11.97 -5.18
CA LEU A 55 -13.52 -10.70 -5.10
C LEU A 55 -14.21 -9.63 -5.93
N VAL A 56 -14.60 -9.94 -7.17
CA VAL A 56 -15.35 -9.02 -8.03
C VAL A 56 -16.70 -8.67 -7.42
N LYS A 57 -17.44 -9.65 -6.89
CA LYS A 57 -18.71 -9.42 -6.20
C LYS A 57 -18.53 -8.50 -5.00
N THR A 58 -17.54 -8.77 -4.16
CA THR A 58 -17.23 -7.98 -2.97
C THR A 58 -16.87 -6.55 -3.33
N ALA A 59 -16.00 -6.35 -4.31
CA ALA A 59 -15.63 -5.02 -4.79
C ALA A 59 -16.84 -4.24 -5.32
N LYS A 60 -17.73 -4.88 -6.09
CA LYS A 60 -19.00 -4.27 -6.56
C LYS A 60 -19.92 -3.89 -5.41
N THR A 61 -20.04 -4.73 -4.38
CA THR A 61 -20.84 -4.44 -3.19
C THR A 61 -20.30 -3.23 -2.44
N ILE A 62 -18.98 -3.17 -2.21
CA ILE A 62 -18.33 -2.06 -1.51
C ILE A 62 -18.46 -0.76 -2.32
N ALA A 63 -18.30 -0.82 -3.64
CA ALA A 63 -18.40 0.34 -4.53
C ALA A 63 -19.84 0.66 -5.02
N SER A 64 -20.87 0.20 -4.31
CA SER A 64 -22.26 0.46 -4.67
C SER A 64 -22.59 1.96 -4.59
N PRO A 65 -23.36 2.54 -5.54
CA PRO A 65 -23.73 3.95 -5.52
C PRO A 65 -24.41 4.37 -4.21
N GLY A 66 -24.07 5.57 -3.73
CA GLY A 66 -24.68 6.14 -2.51
C GLY A 66 -24.18 5.55 -1.19
N ARG A 67 -23.23 4.61 -1.22
CA ARG A 67 -22.60 4.05 0.00
C ARG A 67 -21.08 4.23 -0.01
N GLY A 68 -20.49 4.20 1.18
CA GLY A 68 -19.05 4.36 1.42
C GLY A 68 -18.48 3.36 2.41
N ILE A 69 -17.22 3.56 2.77
CA ILE A 69 -16.49 2.71 3.73
C ILE A 69 -16.35 3.43 5.07
N LEU A 70 -16.71 2.75 6.16
CA LEU A 70 -16.41 3.18 7.52
C LEU A 70 -15.00 2.68 7.90
N ALA A 71 -14.04 3.58 8.05
CA ALA A 71 -12.70 3.25 8.54
C ALA A 71 -12.66 3.33 10.07
N MET A 72 -12.84 2.19 10.74
CA MET A 72 -12.79 2.05 12.20
C MET A 72 -11.66 1.10 12.65
N ASP A 73 -10.55 1.15 11.91
CA ASP A 73 -9.36 0.32 12.07
C ASP A 73 -8.23 1.04 12.82
N GLU A 74 -8.58 2.02 13.66
CA GLU A 74 -7.61 2.64 14.55
C GLU A 74 -6.95 1.57 15.43
N SER A 75 -5.61 1.56 15.45
CA SER A 75 -4.85 0.74 16.39
C SER A 75 -5.16 1.14 17.83
N ASN A 76 -4.86 0.27 18.80
CA ASN A 76 -5.06 0.57 20.22
C ASN A 76 -4.41 1.89 20.66
N ALA A 77 -3.22 2.20 20.12
CA ALA A 77 -2.54 3.48 20.38
C ALA A 77 -3.28 4.69 19.78
N THR A 78 -3.83 4.55 18.56
CA THR A 78 -4.56 5.63 17.89
C THR A 78 -5.94 5.84 18.51
N CYS A 79 -6.63 4.75 18.82
CA CYS A 79 -7.91 4.76 19.53
C CYS A 79 -7.75 5.37 20.92
N GLY A 80 -6.67 5.04 21.63
CA GLY A 80 -6.33 5.64 22.93
C GLY A 80 -6.28 7.16 22.87
N LYS A 81 -5.54 7.75 21.91
CA LYS A 81 -5.50 9.21 21.73
C LYS A 81 -6.89 9.85 21.51
N ARG A 82 -7.79 9.13 20.83
CA ARG A 82 -9.17 9.59 20.60
C ARG A 82 -9.99 9.53 21.89
N LEU A 83 -9.88 8.44 22.64
CA LEU A 83 -10.54 8.29 23.95
C LEU A 83 -10.02 9.32 24.97
N ASP A 84 -8.71 9.53 25.02
CA ASP A 84 -8.08 10.51 25.92
C ASP A 84 -8.60 11.93 25.66
N SER A 85 -8.86 12.28 24.38
CA SER A 85 -9.37 13.59 24.00
C SER A 85 -10.77 13.91 24.55
N ILE A 86 -11.52 12.89 24.98
CA ILE A 86 -12.83 13.00 25.61
C ILE A 86 -12.82 12.56 27.08
N GLY A 87 -11.63 12.39 27.68
CA GLY A 87 -11.47 12.02 29.08
C GLY A 87 -11.77 10.56 29.42
N LEU A 88 -11.73 9.66 28.44
CA LEU A 88 -11.88 8.21 28.66
C LEU A 88 -10.53 7.49 28.62
N GLU A 89 -10.33 6.57 29.55
CA GLU A 89 -9.15 5.71 29.59
C GLU A 89 -9.11 4.72 28.42
N ASN A 90 -7.92 4.43 27.89
CA ASN A 90 -7.69 3.46 26.82
C ASN A 90 -7.77 1.99 27.30
N THR A 91 -8.94 1.56 27.76
CA THR A 91 -9.22 0.17 28.13
C THR A 91 -9.85 -0.61 26.98
N GLU A 92 -9.73 -1.93 26.98
CA GLU A 92 -10.40 -2.79 25.99
C GLU A 92 -11.92 -2.57 26.00
N ALA A 93 -12.52 -2.52 27.19
CA ALA A 93 -13.97 -2.29 27.34
C ALA A 93 -14.41 -0.95 26.70
N ASN A 94 -13.63 0.12 26.85
CA ASN A 94 -13.96 1.41 26.24
C ASN A 94 -13.81 1.36 24.70
N ARG A 95 -12.78 0.68 24.18
CA ARG A 95 -12.63 0.48 22.73
C ARG A 95 -13.76 -0.37 22.16
N GLN A 96 -14.14 -1.45 22.83
CA GLN A 96 -15.25 -2.31 22.48
C GLN A 96 -16.58 -1.54 22.49
N ALA A 97 -16.85 -0.76 23.54
CA ALA A 97 -18.05 0.07 23.63
C ALA A 97 -18.10 1.12 22.51
N TYR A 98 -16.98 1.79 22.23
CA TYR A 98 -16.88 2.72 21.11
C TYR A 98 -17.17 2.05 19.75
N ARG A 99 -16.61 0.87 19.50
CA ARG A 99 -16.91 0.11 18.27
C ARG A 99 -18.34 -0.36 18.21
N THR A 100 -18.91 -0.79 19.34
CA THR A 100 -20.32 -1.18 19.45
C THR A 100 -21.22 -0.01 19.08
N LEU A 101 -20.95 1.17 19.61
CA LEU A 101 -21.68 2.40 19.29
C LEU A 101 -21.69 2.67 17.78
N LEU A 102 -20.55 2.49 17.10
CA LEU A 102 -20.46 2.70 15.66
C LEU A 102 -21.27 1.66 14.87
N VAL A 103 -21.07 0.37 15.14
CA VAL A 103 -21.70 -0.69 14.32
C VAL A 103 -23.18 -0.87 14.59
N SER A 104 -23.65 -0.52 15.78
CA SER A 104 -25.06 -0.66 16.17
C SER A 104 -25.93 0.55 15.78
N ALA A 105 -25.37 1.55 15.08
CA ALA A 105 -26.12 2.71 14.64
C ALA A 105 -27.30 2.30 13.72
N PRO A 106 -28.55 2.66 14.05
CA PRO A 106 -29.71 2.27 13.24
C PRO A 106 -29.61 2.80 11.81
N GLY A 107 -29.81 1.92 10.83
CA GLY A 107 -29.80 2.29 9.41
C GLY A 107 -28.41 2.54 8.81
N LEU A 108 -27.31 2.22 9.53
CA LEU A 108 -25.94 2.42 9.05
C LEU A 108 -25.70 1.83 7.65
N GLY A 109 -26.23 0.63 7.40
CA GLY A 109 -26.10 -0.08 6.12
C GLY A 109 -26.70 0.61 4.90
N GLN A 110 -27.53 1.65 5.10
CA GLN A 110 -28.05 2.49 4.00
C GLN A 110 -26.94 3.34 3.36
N TYR A 111 -25.91 3.67 4.12
CA TYR A 111 -24.83 4.59 3.71
C TYR A 111 -23.46 3.94 3.73
N ILE A 112 -23.30 2.84 4.47
CA ILE A 112 -22.04 2.12 4.58
C ILE A 112 -22.18 0.77 3.88
N SER A 113 -21.23 0.46 3.02
CA SER A 113 -21.15 -0.81 2.28
C SER A 113 -20.01 -1.68 2.76
N GLY A 114 -19.00 -1.10 3.42
CA GLY A 114 -17.90 -1.83 4.04
C GLY A 114 -17.39 -1.15 5.30
N ALA A 115 -16.87 -1.92 6.25
CA ALA A 115 -16.25 -1.40 7.47
C ALA A 115 -14.88 -2.03 7.68
N ILE A 116 -13.84 -1.21 7.80
CA ILE A 116 -12.46 -1.67 8.06
C ILE A 116 -12.29 -1.78 9.56
N LEU A 117 -11.95 -2.99 10.02
CA LEU A 117 -11.76 -3.36 11.41
C LEU A 117 -10.27 -3.37 11.77
N PHE A 118 -9.97 -3.12 13.04
CA PHE A 118 -8.72 -3.52 13.65
C PHE A 118 -8.83 -4.98 14.13
N GLU A 119 -7.70 -5.69 14.27
CA GLU A 119 -7.68 -7.11 14.62
C GLU A 119 -8.42 -7.40 15.94
N GLU A 120 -8.23 -6.56 16.97
CA GLU A 120 -8.97 -6.66 18.23
C GLU A 120 -10.50 -6.65 17.98
N THR A 121 -10.99 -5.75 17.13
CA THR A 121 -12.43 -5.61 16.85
C THR A 121 -12.98 -6.77 16.00
N LEU A 122 -12.18 -7.35 15.12
CA LEU A 122 -12.58 -8.48 14.27
C LEU A 122 -12.95 -9.72 15.10
N TYR A 123 -12.26 -9.91 16.24
CA TYR A 123 -12.49 -11.04 17.15
C TYR A 123 -13.39 -10.67 18.35
N GLN A 124 -13.76 -9.40 18.51
CA GLN A 124 -14.63 -8.95 19.59
C GLN A 124 -16.11 -9.21 19.31
N SER A 125 -16.84 -9.34 20.42
CA SER A 125 -18.29 -9.14 20.45
C SER A 125 -18.61 -7.69 20.83
N THR A 126 -19.79 -7.25 20.45
CA THR A 126 -20.46 -6.07 21.01
C THR A 126 -20.65 -6.20 22.52
N THR A 127 -20.99 -5.09 23.19
CA THR A 127 -21.35 -5.09 24.61
C THR A 127 -22.58 -5.95 24.94
N GLU A 128 -23.37 -6.33 23.94
CA GLU A 128 -24.54 -7.22 24.04
C GLU A 128 -24.21 -8.69 23.72
N GLY A 129 -22.93 -9.01 23.50
CA GLY A 129 -22.43 -10.38 23.29
C GLY A 129 -22.43 -10.87 21.85
N LYS A 130 -23.04 -10.14 20.91
CA LYS A 130 -23.06 -10.49 19.48
C LYS A 130 -21.74 -10.14 18.79
N LYS A 131 -21.20 -10.99 17.92
CA LYS A 131 -19.94 -10.69 17.21
C LYS A 131 -20.06 -9.40 16.39
N MET A 132 -19.04 -8.55 16.42
CA MET A 132 -18.99 -7.31 15.64
C MET A 132 -19.21 -7.56 14.14
N VAL A 133 -18.62 -8.63 13.63
CA VAL A 133 -18.74 -9.07 12.24
C VAL A 133 -20.19 -9.39 11.88
N ASP A 134 -20.92 -10.09 12.75
CA ASP A 134 -22.30 -10.50 12.48
C ASP A 134 -23.23 -9.28 12.43
N VAL A 135 -23.02 -8.30 13.30
CA VAL A 135 -23.77 -7.02 13.30
C VAL A 135 -23.61 -6.26 11.98
N LEU A 136 -22.39 -6.26 11.41
CA LEU A 136 -22.12 -5.63 10.12
C LEU A 136 -22.81 -6.37 8.98
N VAL A 137 -22.67 -7.71 8.95
CA VAL A 137 -23.23 -8.55 7.89
C VAL A 137 -24.75 -8.45 7.83
N GLU A 138 -25.44 -8.44 8.97
CA GLU A 138 -26.89 -8.29 9.04
C GLU A 138 -27.39 -6.95 8.48
N GLN A 139 -26.55 -5.93 8.51
CA GLN A 139 -26.83 -4.62 7.93
C GLN A 139 -26.36 -4.49 6.48
N ASN A 140 -25.95 -5.59 5.84
CA ASN A 140 -25.38 -5.61 4.49
C ASN A 140 -24.10 -4.76 4.35
N ILE A 141 -23.30 -4.70 5.43
CA ILE A 141 -21.99 -4.07 5.47
C ILE A 141 -20.93 -5.18 5.40
N VAL A 142 -20.05 -5.10 4.40
CA VAL A 142 -18.95 -6.05 4.25
C VAL A 142 -17.89 -5.80 5.34
N PRO A 143 -17.49 -6.80 6.13
CA PRO A 143 -16.37 -6.67 7.06
C PRO A 143 -15.02 -6.68 6.31
N GLY A 144 -14.14 -5.74 6.64
CA GLY A 144 -12.77 -5.66 6.13
C GLY A 144 -11.76 -5.54 7.25
N ILE A 145 -10.49 -5.80 6.96
CA ILE A 145 -9.44 -5.88 7.97
C ILE A 145 -8.20 -5.08 7.57
N LYS A 146 -7.64 -4.32 8.51
CA LYS A 146 -6.30 -3.75 8.38
C LYS A 146 -5.24 -4.84 8.53
N VAL A 147 -4.35 -5.00 7.55
CA VAL A 147 -3.38 -6.12 7.51
C VAL A 147 -1.91 -5.71 7.60
N ASP A 148 -1.61 -4.42 7.42
CA ASP A 148 -0.27 -3.89 7.63
C ASP A 148 0.11 -3.91 9.13
N LYS A 149 1.42 -3.91 9.39
CA LYS A 149 2.00 -3.86 10.74
C LYS A 149 2.58 -2.49 11.08
N GLY A 150 2.11 -1.43 10.39
CA GLY A 150 2.53 -0.06 10.62
C GLY A 150 3.78 0.36 9.86
N LEU A 151 4.10 1.63 10.03
CA LEU A 151 5.21 2.32 9.38
C LEU A 151 6.49 2.18 10.21
N VAL A 152 7.61 2.01 9.54
CA VAL A 152 8.95 2.13 10.13
C VAL A 152 9.81 3.07 9.29
N PRO A 153 10.81 3.73 9.90
CA PRO A 153 11.70 4.63 9.16
C PRO A 153 12.42 3.91 8.01
N LEU A 154 12.48 4.57 6.85
CA LEU A 154 13.27 4.10 5.73
C LEU A 154 14.72 4.53 5.94
N VAL A 155 15.59 3.56 6.20
CA VAL A 155 17.03 3.80 6.49
C VAL A 155 17.69 4.50 5.30
N GLY A 156 18.38 5.61 5.57
CA GLY A 156 19.08 6.40 4.56
C GLY A 156 18.20 7.40 3.79
N SER A 157 16.92 7.52 4.14
CA SER A 157 16.00 8.51 3.56
C SER A 157 15.95 9.81 4.36
N ASN A 158 15.31 10.84 3.78
CA ASN A 158 14.99 12.08 4.47
C ASN A 158 13.62 11.99 5.17
N ASN A 159 13.58 11.31 6.32
CA ASN A 159 12.37 11.08 7.13
C ASN A 159 11.22 10.38 6.37
N GLU A 160 11.54 9.55 5.37
CA GLU A 160 10.54 8.70 4.73
C GLU A 160 10.30 7.45 5.57
N SER A 161 9.18 6.77 5.31
CA SER A 161 8.81 5.53 5.99
C SER A 161 8.36 4.48 4.99
N TRP A 162 8.51 3.21 5.37
CA TRP A 162 7.93 2.08 4.65
C TRP A 162 7.01 1.28 5.56
N CYS A 163 6.07 0.57 4.97
CA CYS A 163 5.03 -0.14 5.70
C CYS A 163 5.37 -1.64 5.80
N GLN A 164 5.30 -2.21 7.01
CA GLN A 164 5.67 -3.61 7.27
C GLN A 164 4.45 -4.54 7.23
N GLY A 165 4.70 -5.85 7.16
CA GLY A 165 3.67 -6.87 7.41
C GLY A 165 3.59 -8.03 6.42
N LEU A 166 4.47 -8.10 5.42
CA LEU A 166 4.39 -9.12 4.37
C LEU A 166 4.69 -10.51 4.94
N ASP A 167 5.56 -10.57 5.94
CA ASP A 167 5.88 -11.80 6.66
C ASP A 167 4.64 -12.39 7.32
N GLY A 168 4.30 -13.61 6.92
CA GLY A 168 3.12 -14.35 7.40
C GLY A 168 1.78 -13.75 6.96
N LEU A 169 1.75 -12.80 6.01
CA LEU A 169 0.50 -12.17 5.57
C LEU A 169 -0.54 -13.19 5.09
N SER A 170 -0.12 -14.17 4.28
CA SER A 170 -1.01 -15.21 3.74
C SER A 170 -1.77 -15.96 4.82
N SER A 171 -1.07 -16.37 5.88
CA SER A 171 -1.68 -17.11 7.00
C SER A 171 -2.65 -16.24 7.79
N ARG A 172 -2.29 -14.97 8.03
CA ARG A 172 -3.18 -14.01 8.72
C ARG A 172 -4.44 -13.74 7.92
N THR A 173 -4.31 -13.45 6.61
CA THR A 173 -5.47 -13.19 5.75
C THR A 173 -6.39 -14.40 5.64
N ALA A 174 -5.85 -15.62 5.66
CA ALA A 174 -6.66 -16.83 5.69
C ALA A 174 -7.47 -16.93 7.01
N ALA A 175 -6.87 -16.62 8.16
CA ALA A 175 -7.57 -16.58 9.44
C ALA A 175 -8.63 -15.47 9.49
N TYR A 176 -8.34 -14.28 8.97
CA TYR A 176 -9.32 -13.18 8.91
C TYR A 176 -10.50 -13.52 7.99
N TYR A 177 -10.24 -14.20 6.88
CA TYR A 177 -11.29 -14.68 5.99
C TYR A 177 -12.23 -15.67 6.69
N GLN A 178 -11.69 -16.60 7.48
CA GLN A 178 -12.47 -17.53 8.31
C GLN A 178 -13.32 -16.79 9.36
N GLN A 179 -12.81 -15.68 9.88
CA GLN A 179 -13.53 -14.83 10.84
C GLN A 179 -14.59 -13.92 10.18
N GLY A 180 -14.65 -13.88 8.84
CA GLY A 180 -15.70 -13.18 8.09
C GLY A 180 -15.24 -11.93 7.32
N ALA A 181 -13.96 -11.55 7.40
CA ALA A 181 -13.43 -10.48 6.56
C ALA A 181 -13.47 -10.86 5.07
N ARG A 182 -13.79 -9.91 4.20
CA ARG A 182 -13.87 -10.12 2.74
C ARG A 182 -13.07 -9.12 1.92
N PHE A 183 -12.55 -8.07 2.55
CA PHE A 183 -11.58 -7.17 1.94
C PHE A 183 -10.52 -6.75 2.96
N ALA A 184 -9.44 -6.16 2.48
CA ALA A 184 -8.33 -5.75 3.31
C ALA A 184 -7.93 -4.30 3.02
N LYS A 185 -7.28 -3.67 4.01
CA LYS A 185 -6.59 -2.39 3.89
C LYS A 185 -5.14 -2.57 4.32
N TRP A 186 -4.23 -2.02 3.54
CA TRP A 186 -2.83 -1.87 3.89
C TRP A 186 -2.53 -0.37 3.90
#